data_AF-A0A397CEA4-F1
#
_entry.id   AF-A0A397CEA4-F1
#
_cell.length_a   1.000
_cell.length_b   1.000
_cell.length_c   1.000
_cell.angle_alpha   90.00
_cell.angle_beta   90.00
_cell.angle_gamma   90.00
#
_symmetry.space_group_name_H-M   'P 1'
#
loop_
_entity.id
_entity.type
_entity.pdbx_description
1 polymer ?
#
loop_
_entity_poly.entity_id
_entity_poly.type
_entity_poly.pdbx_seq_one_letter_code
_entity_poly.pdbx_strand_id
1 'polypeptide(L)'
;MMEYFHKYATDRQDAVFKAMSNSSLDMSMVPTDTSFIGYMKTLFDSGKVSLDRIRTSAQRIVKVKLQLDLYNDPVPGADLANAVGDSVSQNAALETAKASLVLVKNTNNVLPLDPAKSFFFTGPSIDDIGLLCGGWTIHWQGAQGTSNFPAYGRTIQAAMSAVVGNATRAQFYQGVNIDGTWWDINLAKQKAQAADYTVIALGERTYAELLGNSDPYELPTGLTDYVKALATTGTKIILVLVEGRPRLLSGIADLAAAVLYAGLPCELGGEAISSVLFGSTNPSGKLPLTYPKSTDQVNLATPYYGRIGGNCVVGGVTTNCPVEWHFGHGLSYTSFGYSNVRLTATSLTPSLNQTVVTVTVTNAGTTTGKESVLLFVSAPGGPETRLLKKYTKVELTPGQSTDVPFTLTPDDFGKYVNEIGQGLRKEATAGTYYVSLKYDTLCNAATLGPLCKAFTWNSPSTTTPRHQSSTTKQLRHKTHASYCLDIGTTTGTKPHLWQCLASTRPDVKNQQLTLVSPSLDRVVTNTAFDRVLTAMGGATVAFQSLVASSAMQLWRLDSSQLLRSTGATNKCVDAYQPQNGGAVH
;
A
#
# COMPACT_ATOMS: atom_id res chain seq x y z
N MET A 1 26.40 9.51 5.91
CA MET A 1 25.22 9.58 6.79
C MET A 1 25.38 8.85 8.12
N MET A 2 25.88 7.61 8.17
CA MET A 2 26.00 6.86 9.45
C MET A 2 26.84 7.57 10.52
N GLU A 3 27.93 8.23 10.12
CA GLU A 3 28.79 9.03 11.00
C GLU A 3 28.10 10.34 11.42
N TYR A 4 27.84 11.25 10.47
CA TYR A 4 27.46 12.62 10.83
C TYR A 4 25.95 12.83 11.08
N PHE A 5 25.07 12.04 10.47
CA PHE A 5 23.61 12.21 10.56
C PHE A 5 22.99 11.25 11.58
N HIS A 6 23.22 9.94 11.44
CA HIS A 6 22.68 8.95 12.37
C HIS A 6 23.51 8.79 13.65
N LYS A 7 24.75 9.31 13.69
CA LYS A 7 25.68 9.17 14.82
C LYS A 7 25.89 7.72 15.29
N TYR A 8 25.70 6.76 14.38
CA TYR A 8 25.86 5.33 14.65
C TYR A 8 27.31 4.88 14.45
N ALA A 9 28.07 5.57 13.59
CA ALA A 9 29.49 5.35 13.38
C ALA A 9 30.32 6.48 13.99
N THR A 10 31.50 6.14 14.49
CA THR A 10 32.45 7.08 15.13
C THR A 10 33.20 7.92 14.10
N ASP A 11 33.48 7.34 12.93
CA ASP A 11 34.04 8.01 11.77
C ASP A 11 33.57 7.32 10.47
N ARG A 12 34.03 7.81 9.31
CA ARG A 12 33.72 7.21 8.00
C ARG A 12 34.24 5.79 7.83
N GLN A 13 35.41 5.45 8.39
CA GLN A 13 35.96 4.10 8.27
C GLN A 13 35.15 3.10 9.08
N ASP A 14 34.74 3.46 10.30
CA ASP A 14 33.81 2.70 11.13
C ASP A 14 32.44 2.56 10.45
N ALA A 15 31.96 3.59 9.75
CA ALA A 15 30.74 3.50 8.95
C ALA A 15 30.85 2.44 7.84
N VAL A 16 31.96 2.45 7.10
CA VAL A 16 32.23 1.45 6.05
C VAL A 16 32.35 0.05 6.65
N PHE A 17 33.07 -0.10 7.77
CA PHE A 17 33.18 -1.36 8.49
C PHE A 17 31.81 -1.91 8.91
N LYS A 18 30.99 -1.08 9.57
CA LYS A 18 29.64 -1.46 10.00
C LYS A 18 28.75 -1.84 8.83
N ALA A 19 28.79 -1.07 7.73
CA ALA A 19 28.05 -1.41 6.53
C ALA A 19 28.45 -2.78 5.96
N MET A 20 29.75 -3.06 5.86
CA MET A 20 30.21 -4.32 5.26
C MET A 20 30.06 -5.54 6.18
N SER A 21 30.17 -5.36 7.49
CA SER A 21 30.14 -6.45 8.48
C SER A 21 28.73 -6.76 8.99
N ASN A 22 27.85 -5.75 9.07
CA ASN A 22 26.53 -5.89 9.71
C ASN A 22 25.37 -5.75 8.71
N SER A 23 25.65 -5.66 7.42
CA SER A 23 24.60 -5.55 6.39
C SER A 23 24.92 -6.37 5.14
N SER A 24 23.88 -6.58 4.33
CA SER A 24 23.96 -7.21 3.02
C SER A 24 24.25 -6.24 1.87
N LEU A 25 24.59 -4.98 2.15
CA LEU A 25 24.90 -3.98 1.12
C LEU A 25 26.07 -4.45 0.25
N ASP A 26 25.95 -4.26 -1.06
CA ASP A 26 26.94 -4.71 -2.05
C ASP A 26 27.55 -3.55 -2.85
N MET A 27 26.85 -2.42 -2.99
CA MET A 27 27.30 -1.24 -3.74
C MET A 27 27.19 0.01 -2.88
N SER A 28 28.26 0.81 -2.85
CA SER A 28 28.28 2.11 -2.18
C SER A 28 27.95 3.20 -3.18
N MET A 29 26.78 3.84 -3.04
CA MET A 29 26.33 4.94 -3.91
C MET A 29 26.79 6.28 -3.35
N VAL A 30 28.09 6.54 -3.43
CA VAL A 30 28.68 7.85 -3.10
C VAL A 30 29.10 8.51 -4.41
N PRO A 31 28.37 9.53 -4.90
CA PRO A 31 28.49 9.97 -6.30
C PRO A 31 29.74 10.80 -6.59
N THR A 32 30.41 11.37 -5.58
CA THR A 32 31.48 12.36 -5.76
C THR A 32 32.72 12.11 -4.89
N ASP A 33 32.72 11.08 -4.05
CA ASP A 33 33.79 10.82 -3.07
C ASP A 33 34.22 9.34 -3.14
N THR A 34 35.49 9.13 -3.49
CA THR A 34 36.09 7.81 -3.70
C THR A 34 36.76 7.24 -2.44
N SER A 35 36.69 7.94 -1.30
CA SER A 35 37.33 7.54 -0.04
C SER A 35 36.91 6.14 0.46
N PHE A 36 35.72 5.67 0.08
CA PHE A 36 35.27 4.30 0.32
C PHE A 36 36.32 3.26 -0.06
N ILE A 37 37.02 3.44 -1.19
CA ILE A 37 38.06 2.51 -1.68
C ILE A 37 39.21 2.43 -0.66
N GLY A 38 39.67 3.57 -0.15
CA GLY A 38 40.75 3.64 0.84
C GLY A 38 40.36 3.03 2.19
N TYR A 39 39.15 3.33 2.67
CA TYR A 39 38.64 2.73 3.91
C TYR A 39 38.50 1.21 3.79
N MET A 40 37.95 0.71 2.67
CA MET A 40 37.82 -0.73 2.42
C MET A 40 39.18 -1.44 2.37
N LYS A 41 40.17 -0.85 1.70
CA LYS A 41 41.53 -1.40 1.67
C LYS A 41 42.12 -1.50 3.08
N THR A 42 42.02 -0.42 3.87
CA THR A 42 42.51 -0.40 5.26
C THR A 42 41.82 -1.45 6.13
N LEU A 43 40.51 -1.64 5.96
CA LEU A 43 39.74 -2.64 6.70
C LEU A 43 40.07 -4.08 6.27
N PHE A 44 40.39 -4.30 5.01
CA PHE A 44 40.86 -5.58 4.51
C PHE A 44 42.28 -5.90 5.02
N ASP A 45 43.21 -4.96 4.87
CA ASP A 45 44.62 -5.12 5.28
C ASP A 45 44.74 -5.36 6.79
N SER A 46 43.83 -4.78 7.59
CA SER A 46 43.73 -5.01 9.04
C SER A 46 42.95 -6.27 9.45
N GLY A 47 42.45 -7.06 8.49
CA GLY A 47 41.69 -8.29 8.74
C GLY A 47 40.27 -8.07 9.29
N LYS A 48 39.79 -6.82 9.38
CA LYS A 48 38.44 -6.50 9.88
C LYS A 48 37.35 -6.86 8.88
N VAL A 49 37.63 -6.78 7.58
CA VAL A 49 36.73 -7.26 6.52
C VAL A 49 37.42 -8.37 5.74
N SER A 50 36.79 -9.53 5.63
CA SER A 50 37.36 -10.68 4.93
C SER A 50 37.34 -10.49 3.41
N LEU A 51 38.28 -11.13 2.71
CA LEU A 51 38.28 -11.19 1.24
C LEU A 51 36.98 -11.82 0.70
N ASP A 52 36.43 -12.81 1.40
CA ASP A 52 35.20 -13.48 0.98
C ASP A 52 33.98 -12.56 1.05
N ARG A 53 33.94 -11.61 2.00
CA ARG A 53 32.88 -10.59 2.03
C ARG A 53 32.95 -9.69 0.80
N ILE A 54 34.16 -9.26 0.43
CA ILE A 54 34.41 -8.45 -0.77
C ILE A 54 34.06 -9.25 -2.04
N ARG A 55 34.50 -10.50 -2.13
CA ARG A 55 34.18 -11.41 -3.25
C ARG A 55 32.69 -11.60 -3.40
N THR A 56 31.95 -11.77 -2.30
CA THR A 56 30.48 -11.93 -2.34
C THR A 56 29.80 -10.74 -3.00
N SER A 57 30.16 -9.50 -2.62
CA SER A 57 29.59 -8.29 -3.22
C SER A 57 30.01 -8.14 -4.68
N ALA A 58 31.29 -8.39 -5.00
CA ALA A 58 31.80 -8.34 -6.36
C ALA A 58 31.11 -9.38 -7.27
N GLN A 59 30.93 -10.62 -6.80
CA GLN A 59 30.23 -11.67 -7.52
C GLN A 59 28.78 -11.28 -7.84
N ARG A 60 28.06 -10.66 -6.89
CA ARG A 60 26.69 -10.18 -7.13
C ARG A 60 26.65 -9.06 -8.16
N ILE A 61 27.56 -8.08 -8.07
CA ILE A 61 27.66 -7.00 -9.06
C ILE A 61 28.01 -7.54 -10.45
N VAL A 62 29.01 -8.41 -10.55
CA VAL A 62 29.43 -9.04 -11.82
C VAL A 62 28.31 -9.91 -12.39
N LYS A 63 27.61 -10.67 -11.53
CA LYS A 63 26.44 -11.47 -11.95
C LYS A 63 25.38 -10.58 -12.60
N VAL A 64 25.05 -9.43 -12.01
CA VAL A 64 24.10 -8.47 -12.61
C VAL A 64 24.63 -7.95 -13.95
N LYS A 65 25.92 -7.59 -14.05
CA LYS A 65 26.52 -7.14 -15.32
C LYS A 65 26.47 -8.21 -16.42
N LEU A 66 26.69 -9.49 -16.07
CA LEU A 66 26.57 -10.62 -17.00
C LEU A 66 25.12 -10.87 -17.39
N GLN A 67 24.17 -10.77 -16.46
CA GLN A 67 22.73 -10.89 -16.76
C GLN A 67 22.22 -9.79 -17.70
N LEU A 68 22.86 -8.63 -17.68
CA LEU A 68 22.61 -7.50 -18.57
C LEU A 68 23.48 -7.52 -19.83
N ASP A 69 24.29 -8.56 -20.03
CA ASP A 69 25.23 -8.73 -21.15
C ASP A 69 26.24 -7.58 -21.36
N LEU A 70 26.56 -6.82 -20.31
CA LEU A 70 27.37 -5.59 -20.39
C LEU A 70 28.85 -5.81 -20.78
N TYR A 71 29.29 -7.06 -20.88
CA TYR A 71 30.64 -7.39 -21.33
C TYR A 71 30.73 -7.54 -22.85
N ASN A 72 29.64 -7.97 -23.50
CA ASN A 72 29.56 -8.06 -24.95
C ASN A 72 28.93 -6.80 -25.55
N ASP A 73 27.91 -6.25 -24.89
CA ASP A 73 27.25 -5.00 -25.25
C ASP A 73 27.36 -3.99 -24.10
N PRO A 74 28.39 -3.13 -24.08
CA PRO A 74 28.65 -2.23 -22.95
C PRO A 74 27.68 -1.06 -22.84
N VAL A 75 26.90 -0.77 -23.89
CA VAL A 75 25.91 0.32 -23.91
C VAL A 75 24.61 -0.15 -24.58
N PRO A 76 23.88 -1.09 -23.95
CA PRO A 76 22.64 -1.59 -24.53
C PRO A 76 21.63 -0.45 -24.73
N GLY A 77 21.07 -0.39 -25.93
CA GLY A 77 20.13 0.67 -26.33
C GLY A 77 20.76 1.91 -26.97
N ALA A 78 22.07 1.92 -27.26
CA ALA A 78 22.69 3.01 -28.02
C ALA A 78 22.07 3.17 -29.43
N ASP A 79 21.59 2.09 -30.03
CA ASP A 79 20.83 2.05 -31.28
C ASP A 79 19.43 2.68 -31.16
N LEU A 80 18.88 2.76 -29.95
CA LEU A 80 17.57 3.36 -29.66
C LEU A 80 17.64 4.87 -29.39
N ALA A 81 18.82 5.50 -29.47
CA ALA A 81 18.97 6.94 -29.19
C ALA A 81 18.03 7.81 -30.05
N ASN A 82 17.79 7.41 -31.31
CA ASN A 82 16.87 8.12 -32.21
C ASN A 82 15.38 7.93 -31.87
N ALA A 83 15.03 6.96 -31.03
CA ALA A 83 13.67 6.73 -30.56
C ALA A 83 13.31 7.58 -29.32
N VAL A 84 14.30 8.27 -28.71
CA VAL A 84 14.05 9.16 -27.57
C VAL A 84 13.14 10.30 -28.01
N GLY A 85 11.98 10.38 -27.36
CA GLY A 85 10.96 11.37 -27.67
C GLY A 85 10.28 11.14 -29.02
N ASP A 86 10.23 9.91 -29.52
CA ASP A 86 9.44 9.57 -30.70
C ASP A 86 7.93 9.80 -30.49
N SER A 87 7.16 9.82 -31.58
CA SER A 87 5.72 10.09 -31.53
C SER A 87 4.93 9.03 -30.76
N VAL A 88 5.42 7.78 -30.73
CA VAL A 88 4.75 6.68 -30.03
C VAL A 88 4.85 6.90 -28.52
N SER A 89 6.04 7.24 -28.03
CA SER A 89 6.31 7.56 -26.63
C SER A 89 5.57 8.82 -26.20
N GLN A 90 5.55 9.86 -27.05
CA GLN A 90 4.76 11.07 -26.81
C GLN A 90 3.27 10.74 -26.70
N ASN A 91 2.70 9.97 -27.63
CA ASN A 91 1.29 9.57 -27.56
C ASN A 91 0.98 8.77 -26.29
N ALA A 92 1.85 7.85 -25.90
CA ALA A 92 1.72 7.10 -24.65
C ALA A 92 1.76 8.03 -23.42
N ALA A 93 2.66 9.02 -23.40
CA ALA A 93 2.73 10.02 -22.34
C ALA A 93 1.46 10.89 -22.29
N LEU A 94 0.94 11.33 -23.43
CA LEU A 94 -0.29 12.12 -23.51
C LEU A 94 -1.51 11.33 -22.99
N GLU A 95 -1.68 10.08 -23.42
CA GLU A 95 -2.77 9.23 -22.96
C GLU A 95 -2.65 8.90 -21.47
N THR A 96 -1.43 8.74 -20.96
CA THR A 96 -1.18 8.58 -19.52
C THR A 96 -1.55 9.84 -18.75
N ALA A 97 -1.14 11.02 -19.23
CA ALA A 97 -1.51 12.30 -18.64
C ALA A 97 -3.04 12.46 -18.59
N LYS A 98 -3.74 12.30 -19.72
CA LYS A 98 -5.21 12.33 -19.82
C LYS A 98 -5.90 11.39 -18.82
N ALA A 99 -5.39 10.16 -18.66
CA ALA A 99 -5.96 9.17 -17.74
C ALA A 99 -5.66 9.46 -16.26
N SER A 100 -4.65 10.28 -15.97
CA SER A 100 -4.22 10.66 -14.60
C SER A 100 -4.97 11.87 -14.04
N LEU A 101 -5.48 12.75 -14.90
CA LEU A 101 -6.21 13.94 -14.48
C LEU A 101 -7.52 13.57 -13.76
N VAL A 102 -7.74 14.16 -12.59
CA VAL A 102 -8.90 13.86 -11.73
C VAL A 102 -9.80 15.08 -11.65
N LEU A 103 -10.98 15.01 -12.25
CA LEU A 103 -12.02 16.03 -12.08
C LEU A 103 -12.67 15.84 -10.71
N VAL A 104 -12.42 16.74 -9.77
CA VAL A 104 -12.89 16.60 -8.37
C VAL A 104 -14.09 17.49 -8.03
N LYS A 105 -14.38 18.49 -8.88
CA LYS A 105 -15.59 19.32 -8.77
C LYS A 105 -16.05 19.79 -10.15
N ASN A 106 -17.35 19.73 -10.42
CA ASN A 106 -17.98 20.29 -11.63
C ASN A 106 -19.42 20.75 -11.30
N THR A 107 -19.55 21.96 -10.78
CA THR A 107 -20.84 22.52 -10.35
C THR A 107 -21.66 22.94 -11.57
N ASN A 108 -22.95 22.58 -11.58
CA ASN A 108 -23.91 22.90 -12.64
C ASN A 108 -23.45 22.48 -14.05
N ASN A 109 -22.59 21.44 -14.14
CA ASN A 109 -21.99 20.98 -15.39
C ASN A 109 -21.32 22.11 -16.19
N VAL A 110 -20.56 22.98 -15.51
CA VAL A 110 -19.83 24.08 -16.17
C VAL A 110 -18.78 23.55 -17.16
N LEU A 111 -18.22 22.37 -16.90
CA LEU A 111 -17.38 21.63 -17.84
C LEU A 111 -18.22 20.59 -18.62
N PRO A 112 -17.91 20.36 -19.90
CA PRO A 112 -16.81 20.96 -20.67
C PRO A 112 -17.03 22.44 -21.05
N LEU A 113 -15.94 23.18 -21.23
CA LEU A 113 -15.96 24.61 -21.55
C LEU A 113 -16.37 24.86 -23.00
N ASP A 114 -17.13 25.93 -23.23
CA ASP A 114 -17.53 26.37 -24.57
C ASP A 114 -16.41 27.25 -25.20
N PRO A 115 -15.73 26.79 -26.27
CA PRO A 115 -14.64 27.54 -26.88
C PRO A 115 -15.09 28.83 -27.58
N ALA A 116 -16.39 29.10 -27.73
CA ALA A 116 -16.93 30.37 -28.24
C ALA A 116 -16.96 31.50 -27.20
N LYS A 117 -16.78 31.18 -25.91
CA LYS A 117 -16.81 32.14 -24.78
C LYS A 117 -15.50 32.92 -24.62
N SER A 118 -15.49 33.91 -23.73
CA SER A 118 -14.26 34.62 -23.34
C SER A 118 -13.57 33.97 -22.13
N PHE A 119 -12.25 33.93 -22.18
CA PHE A 119 -11.38 33.26 -21.23
C PHE A 119 -10.33 34.23 -20.70
N PHE A 120 -10.09 34.14 -19.40
CA PHE A 120 -8.94 34.72 -18.74
C PHE A 120 -8.07 33.60 -18.16
N PHE A 121 -6.85 33.45 -18.69
CA PHE A 121 -5.84 32.49 -18.25
C PHE A 121 -4.87 33.15 -17.26
N THR A 122 -4.69 32.55 -16.09
CA THR A 122 -3.90 33.16 -15.00
C THR A 122 -3.36 32.13 -13.99
N GLY A 123 -2.52 32.58 -13.05
CA GLY A 123 -1.82 31.74 -12.08
C GLY A 123 -0.44 31.29 -12.54
N PRO A 124 0.45 30.88 -11.62
CA PRO A 124 1.86 30.62 -11.90
C PRO A 124 2.08 29.42 -12.82
N SER A 125 1.24 28.38 -12.72
CA SER A 125 1.42 27.13 -13.47
C SER A 125 0.77 27.15 -14.86
N ILE A 126 0.10 28.25 -15.23
CA ILE A 126 -0.68 28.32 -16.47
C ILE A 126 0.21 28.35 -17.72
N ASP A 127 1.41 28.93 -17.61
CA ASP A 127 2.34 29.12 -18.72
C ASP A 127 3.76 28.57 -18.42
N ASP A 128 3.84 27.51 -17.60
CA ASP A 128 5.11 26.92 -17.16
C ASP A 128 5.06 25.39 -17.21
N ILE A 129 5.75 24.79 -18.19
CA ILE A 129 5.85 23.31 -18.32
C ILE A 129 6.64 22.69 -17.15
N GLY A 130 7.66 23.38 -16.65
CA GLY A 130 8.49 22.88 -15.56
C GLY A 130 7.72 22.67 -14.26
N LEU A 131 6.78 23.57 -13.96
CA LEU A 131 5.84 23.39 -12.84
C LEU A 131 4.90 22.19 -13.03
N LEU A 132 4.57 21.81 -14.28
CA LEU A 132 3.80 20.59 -14.55
C LEU A 132 4.63 19.32 -14.32
N CYS A 133 5.96 19.39 -14.40
CA CYS A 133 6.84 18.22 -14.27
C CYS A 133 7.34 17.95 -12.84
N GLY A 134 7.59 18.99 -12.04
CA GLY A 134 8.05 18.84 -10.66
C GLY A 134 9.52 18.39 -10.55
N GLY A 135 9.87 17.79 -9.40
CA GLY A 135 11.22 17.26 -9.14
C GLY A 135 11.60 16.08 -10.01
N TRP A 136 12.85 15.65 -9.93
CA TRP A 136 13.39 14.50 -10.70
C TRP A 136 13.27 14.61 -12.23
N THR A 137 13.01 15.82 -12.75
CA THR A 137 12.86 16.07 -14.18
C THR A 137 13.95 17.03 -14.64
N ILE A 138 14.79 16.59 -15.58
CA ILE A 138 16.04 17.24 -16.06
C ILE A 138 17.09 17.38 -14.95
N HIS A 139 16.75 17.95 -13.81
CA HIS A 139 17.58 18.11 -12.63
C HIS A 139 16.93 17.47 -11.40
N TRP A 140 17.74 17.23 -10.36
CA TRP A 140 17.27 16.65 -9.10
C TRP A 140 16.06 17.41 -8.51
N GLN A 141 16.18 18.73 -8.33
CA GLN A 141 15.10 19.58 -7.80
C GLN A 141 14.05 20.00 -8.86
N GLY A 142 14.11 19.41 -10.05
CA GLY A 142 13.34 19.82 -11.21
C GLY A 142 13.91 21.07 -11.89
N ALA A 143 13.32 21.42 -13.03
CA ALA A 143 13.59 22.65 -13.75
C ALA A 143 12.25 23.40 -13.93
N GLN A 144 12.19 24.66 -13.50
CA GLN A 144 11.03 25.53 -13.75
C GLN A 144 11.18 26.23 -15.09
N GLY A 145 10.06 26.66 -15.68
CA GLY A 145 10.06 27.40 -16.92
C GLY A 145 10.03 26.51 -18.16
N THR A 146 9.22 26.94 -19.13
CA THR A 146 9.00 26.25 -20.41
C THR A 146 10.28 26.16 -21.27
N SER A 147 11.25 27.07 -21.10
CA SER A 147 12.50 27.05 -21.87
C SER A 147 13.37 25.82 -21.61
N ASN A 148 13.19 25.13 -20.48
CA ASN A 148 13.87 23.87 -20.18
C ASN A 148 13.24 22.67 -20.92
N PHE A 149 12.05 22.85 -21.50
CA PHE A 149 11.27 21.83 -22.19
C PHE A 149 10.91 22.29 -23.62
N PRO A 150 11.90 22.60 -24.48
CA PRO A 150 11.64 23.21 -25.78
C PRO A 150 11.10 22.21 -26.82
N ALA A 151 11.19 20.90 -26.54
CA ALA A 151 11.06 19.87 -27.56
C ALA A 151 9.63 19.38 -27.75
N TYR A 152 8.86 19.22 -26.66
CA TYR A 152 7.56 18.55 -26.72
C TYR A 152 6.49 19.29 -25.89
N GLY A 153 5.25 19.18 -26.36
CA GLY A 153 4.08 19.70 -25.64
C GLY A 153 3.88 21.21 -25.69
N ARG A 154 2.89 21.67 -24.93
CA ARG A 154 2.49 23.08 -24.81
C ARG A 154 2.11 23.35 -23.36
N THR A 155 2.27 24.61 -22.93
CA THR A 155 1.72 25.07 -21.65
C THR A 155 0.19 24.99 -21.66
N ILE A 156 -0.44 25.07 -20.48
CA ILE A 156 -1.91 25.08 -20.36
C ILE A 156 -2.47 26.28 -21.15
N GLN A 157 -1.86 27.47 -20.97
CA GLN A 157 -2.22 28.71 -21.65
C GLN A 157 -2.18 28.53 -23.17
N ALA A 158 -1.08 28.01 -23.72
CA ALA A 158 -0.90 27.86 -25.16
C ALA A 158 -1.85 26.79 -25.75
N ALA A 159 -2.00 25.65 -25.08
CA ALA A 159 -2.90 24.58 -25.51
C ALA A 159 -4.37 25.03 -25.50
N MET A 160 -4.82 25.73 -24.46
CA MET A 160 -6.20 26.22 -24.37
C MET A 160 -6.47 27.39 -25.32
N SER A 161 -5.53 28.33 -25.46
CA SER A 161 -5.68 29.46 -26.38
C SER A 161 -5.80 29.00 -27.84
N ALA A 162 -5.11 27.92 -28.22
CA ALA A 162 -5.23 27.33 -29.55
C ALA A 162 -6.63 26.76 -29.80
N VAL A 163 -7.30 26.19 -28.80
CA VAL A 163 -8.69 25.72 -28.92
C VAL A 163 -9.66 26.89 -29.04
N VAL A 164 -9.43 27.99 -28.30
CA VAL A 164 -10.25 29.22 -28.40
C VAL A 164 -10.09 29.89 -29.76
N GLY A 165 -8.88 29.85 -30.34
CA GLY A 165 -8.60 30.31 -31.70
C GLY A 165 -8.77 31.82 -31.92
N ASN A 166 -8.85 32.60 -30.84
CA ASN A 166 -9.10 34.04 -30.90
C ASN A 166 -8.44 34.78 -29.72
N ALA A 167 -7.44 35.60 -30.00
CA ALA A 167 -6.65 36.31 -28.99
C ALA A 167 -7.47 37.36 -28.19
N THR A 168 -8.52 37.95 -28.76
CA THR A 168 -9.36 38.91 -28.01
C THR A 168 -10.24 38.19 -26.98
N ARG A 169 -10.57 36.91 -27.21
CA ARG A 169 -11.31 36.05 -26.27
C ARG A 169 -10.40 35.19 -25.40
N ALA A 170 -9.10 35.08 -25.69
CA ALA A 170 -8.13 34.32 -24.93
C ALA A 170 -7.12 35.27 -24.24
N GLN A 171 -7.58 35.96 -23.19
CA GLN A 171 -6.74 36.91 -22.47
C GLN A 171 -5.84 36.18 -21.49
N PHE A 172 -4.57 36.57 -21.42
CA PHE A 172 -3.59 36.02 -20.49
C PHE A 172 -2.97 37.13 -19.63
N TYR A 173 -2.79 36.83 -18.35
CA TYR A 173 -1.97 37.58 -17.41
C TYR A 173 -1.69 36.69 -16.21
N GLN A 174 -0.42 36.35 -15.96
CA GLN A 174 -0.04 35.44 -14.87
C GLN A 174 -0.55 35.93 -13.51
N GLY A 175 -0.37 37.21 -13.20
CA GLY A 175 -0.94 37.90 -12.04
C GLY A 175 -0.35 37.53 -10.67
N VAL A 176 0.13 36.30 -10.48
CA VAL A 176 0.73 35.84 -9.24
C VAL A 176 1.86 34.83 -9.48
N ASN A 177 2.93 34.93 -8.70
CA ASN A 177 4.08 34.03 -8.71
C ASN A 177 3.86 32.79 -7.84
N ILE A 178 4.67 31.75 -8.03
CA ILE A 178 4.53 30.48 -7.31
C ILE A 178 4.75 30.59 -5.80
N ASP A 179 5.46 31.63 -5.34
CA ASP A 179 5.64 31.97 -3.92
C ASP A 179 4.47 32.76 -3.32
N GLY A 180 3.44 33.07 -4.11
CA GLY A 180 2.27 33.86 -3.72
C GLY A 180 2.43 35.37 -3.93
N THR A 181 3.58 35.85 -4.40
CA THR A 181 3.74 37.28 -4.72
C THR A 181 2.92 37.62 -5.95
N TRP A 182 1.82 38.35 -5.76
CA TRP A 182 0.98 38.89 -6.83
C TRP A 182 1.36 40.32 -7.24
N TRP A 183 1.08 40.65 -8.49
CA TRP A 183 1.21 42.00 -9.03
C TRP A 183 -0.19 42.58 -9.26
N ASP A 184 -0.31 43.66 -10.04
CA ASP A 184 -1.53 44.44 -10.28
C ASP A 184 -2.82 43.61 -10.26
N ILE A 185 -3.44 43.53 -9.08
CA ILE A 185 -4.64 42.73 -8.83
C ILE A 185 -5.86 43.37 -9.50
N ASN A 186 -5.83 44.69 -9.71
CA ASN A 186 -6.92 45.40 -10.38
C ASN A 186 -6.97 45.05 -11.86
N LEU A 187 -5.81 44.94 -12.53
CA LEU A 187 -5.74 44.42 -13.89
C LEU A 187 -6.27 42.99 -13.99
N ALA A 188 -5.89 42.12 -13.06
CA ALA A 188 -6.40 40.75 -13.02
C ALA A 188 -7.93 40.71 -12.82
N LYS A 189 -8.47 41.51 -11.90
CA LYS A 189 -9.92 41.65 -11.66
C LYS A 189 -10.65 42.18 -12.89
N GLN A 190 -10.08 43.16 -13.59
CA GLN A 190 -10.65 43.69 -14.85
C GLN A 190 -10.75 42.60 -15.92
N LYS A 191 -9.68 41.82 -16.12
CA LYS A 191 -9.68 40.71 -17.08
C LYS A 191 -10.66 39.60 -16.68
N ALA A 192 -10.72 39.27 -15.41
CA ALA A 192 -11.68 38.31 -14.86
C ALA A 192 -13.14 38.74 -15.07
N GLN A 193 -13.44 40.03 -14.85
CA GLN A 193 -14.78 40.58 -15.05
C GLN A 193 -15.20 40.59 -16.53
N ALA A 194 -14.25 40.73 -17.46
CA ALA A 194 -14.49 40.69 -18.90
C ALA A 194 -14.58 39.26 -19.48
N ALA A 195 -14.24 38.23 -18.69
CA ALA A 195 -14.20 36.85 -19.11
C ALA A 195 -15.43 36.06 -18.60
N ASP A 196 -15.99 35.21 -19.47
CA ASP A 196 -17.00 34.22 -19.07
C ASP A 196 -16.40 33.15 -18.15
N TYR A 197 -15.14 32.77 -18.40
CA TYR A 197 -14.38 31.80 -17.61
C TYR A 197 -13.01 32.35 -17.21
N THR A 198 -12.69 32.26 -15.92
CA THR A 198 -11.34 32.52 -15.41
C THR A 198 -10.68 31.19 -15.04
N VAL A 199 -9.69 30.77 -15.83
CA VAL A 199 -8.93 29.53 -15.60
C VAL A 199 -7.66 29.87 -14.83
N ILE A 200 -7.55 29.32 -13.62
CA ILE A 200 -6.44 29.58 -12.71
C ILE A 200 -5.68 28.27 -12.53
N ALA A 201 -4.41 28.23 -12.93
CA ALA A 201 -3.53 27.10 -12.66
C ALA A 201 -2.47 27.47 -11.62
N LEU A 202 -2.48 26.77 -10.49
CA LEU A 202 -1.61 27.02 -9.34
C LEU A 202 -1.32 25.73 -8.58
N GLY A 203 -0.39 25.80 -7.63
CA GLY A 203 -0.11 24.70 -6.70
C GLY A 203 1.27 24.88 -6.09
N GLU A 204 2.21 24.00 -6.43
CA GLU A 204 3.55 24.00 -5.84
C GLU A 204 4.66 24.32 -6.85
N ARG A 205 5.77 24.86 -6.33
CA ARG A 205 7.06 24.92 -7.03
C ARG A 205 7.62 23.51 -7.29
N THR A 206 8.62 23.39 -8.15
CA THR A 206 9.42 22.16 -8.25
C THR A 206 10.25 21.92 -6.97
N TYR A 207 10.35 20.65 -6.56
CA TYR A 207 11.20 20.18 -5.47
C TYR A 207 11.38 18.66 -5.55
N ALA A 208 12.42 18.13 -4.89
CA ALA A 208 12.56 16.70 -4.65
C ALA A 208 13.07 16.40 -3.24
N GLU A 209 12.55 15.31 -2.67
CA GLU A 209 13.00 14.74 -1.39
C GLU A 209 12.98 15.72 -0.21
N LEU A 210 14.06 15.75 0.58
CA LEU A 210 14.18 16.49 1.84
C LEU A 210 13.88 17.98 1.70
N LEU A 211 14.23 18.59 0.55
CA LEU A 211 14.05 20.02 0.32
C LEU A 211 12.57 20.42 0.11
N GLY A 212 11.67 19.45 -0.11
CA GLY A 212 10.23 19.67 -0.11
C GLY A 212 9.59 19.59 1.28
N ASN A 213 10.29 19.07 2.30
CA ASN A 213 9.72 18.88 3.63
C ASN A 213 9.54 20.19 4.41
N SER A 214 10.29 21.24 4.07
CA SER A 214 10.21 22.55 4.72
C SER A 214 9.03 23.40 4.25
N ASP A 215 8.38 23.03 3.15
CA ASP A 215 7.22 23.75 2.66
C ASP A 215 6.04 23.57 3.64
N PRO A 216 5.26 24.62 3.95
CA PRO A 216 4.06 24.51 4.80
C PRO A 216 3.04 23.49 4.27
N TYR A 217 1.96 23.17 4.98
CA TYR A 217 0.89 22.33 4.41
C TYR A 217 -0.04 23.14 3.51
N GLU A 218 -0.25 24.41 3.86
CA GLU A 218 -1.06 25.39 3.16
C GLU A 218 -0.37 25.89 1.90
N LEU A 219 -1.15 26.13 0.84
CA LEU A 219 -0.65 26.96 -0.26
C LEU A 219 -0.16 28.32 0.27
N PRO A 220 0.89 28.90 -0.33
CA PRO A 220 1.27 30.29 -0.08
C PRO A 220 0.03 31.19 -0.07
N THR A 221 -0.15 31.98 0.98
CA THR A 221 -1.40 32.71 1.24
C THR A 221 -1.77 33.62 0.07
N GLY A 222 -0.78 34.28 -0.55
CA GLY A 222 -0.98 35.12 -1.73
C GLY A 222 -1.55 34.40 -2.95
N LEU A 223 -1.32 33.09 -3.12
CA LEU A 223 -2.02 32.29 -4.15
C LEU A 223 -3.51 32.17 -3.82
N THR A 224 -3.84 31.85 -2.57
CA THR A 224 -5.24 31.69 -2.16
C THR A 224 -5.99 33.03 -2.15
N ASP A 225 -5.31 34.11 -1.76
CA ASP A 225 -5.87 35.45 -1.75
C ASP A 225 -6.08 35.98 -3.17
N TYR A 226 -5.20 35.63 -4.13
CA TYR A 226 -5.40 35.89 -5.57
C TYR A 226 -6.72 35.32 -6.05
N VAL A 227 -6.98 34.05 -5.77
CA VAL A 227 -8.24 33.40 -6.17
C VAL A 227 -9.44 34.04 -5.48
N LYS A 228 -9.37 34.33 -4.18
CA LYS A 228 -10.45 35.00 -3.43
C LYS A 228 -10.75 36.39 -4.00
N ALA A 229 -9.72 37.17 -4.33
CA ALA A 229 -9.87 38.49 -4.90
C ALA A 229 -10.54 38.44 -6.29
N LEU A 230 -10.17 37.48 -7.14
CA LEU A 230 -10.83 37.26 -8.42
C LEU A 230 -12.27 36.78 -8.28
N ALA A 231 -12.58 35.96 -7.27
CA ALA A 231 -13.94 35.51 -7.01
C ALA A 231 -14.91 36.68 -6.73
N THR A 232 -14.42 37.81 -6.19
CA THR A 232 -15.25 39.01 -5.95
C THR A 232 -15.80 39.67 -7.21
N THR A 233 -15.29 39.32 -8.41
CA THR A 233 -15.79 39.87 -9.68
C THR A 233 -17.02 39.15 -10.21
N GLY A 234 -17.37 37.99 -9.62
CA GLY A 234 -18.45 37.13 -10.10
C GLY A 234 -18.07 36.26 -11.31
N THR A 235 -16.80 36.27 -11.74
CA THR A 235 -16.31 35.38 -12.81
C THR A 235 -16.47 33.90 -12.44
N LYS A 236 -16.66 33.02 -13.42
CA LYS A 236 -16.67 31.56 -13.18
C LYS A 236 -15.24 31.05 -13.12
N ILE A 237 -14.79 30.71 -11.92
CA ILE A 237 -13.44 30.19 -11.69
C ILE A 237 -13.38 28.70 -12.04
N ILE A 238 -12.40 28.34 -12.87
CA ILE A 238 -11.98 26.97 -13.14
C ILE A 238 -10.58 26.80 -12.55
N LEU A 239 -10.46 26.02 -11.49
CA LEU A 239 -9.21 25.83 -10.77
C LEU A 239 -8.50 24.57 -11.25
N VAL A 240 -7.23 24.69 -11.62
CA VAL A 240 -6.35 23.58 -11.99
C VAL A 240 -5.24 23.48 -10.94
N LEU A 241 -5.23 22.39 -10.17
CA LEU A 241 -4.25 22.14 -9.12
C LEU A 241 -3.05 21.36 -9.69
N VAL A 242 -1.93 22.05 -9.82
CA VAL A 242 -0.64 21.53 -10.29
C VAL A 242 0.31 21.45 -9.10
N GLU A 243 0.36 20.29 -8.47
CA GLU A 243 1.05 20.10 -7.19
C GLU A 243 1.53 18.66 -7.04
N GLY A 244 2.68 18.49 -6.37
CA GLY A 244 3.25 17.17 -6.11
C GLY A 244 2.60 16.45 -4.93
N ARG A 245 1.93 17.20 -4.05
CA ARG A 245 1.22 16.73 -2.86
C ARG A 245 -0.07 17.52 -2.66
N PRO A 246 -1.09 16.97 -1.97
CA PRO A 246 -2.32 17.71 -1.72
C PRO A 246 -2.08 18.81 -0.68
N ARG A 247 -2.38 20.06 -1.07
CA ARG A 247 -2.16 21.27 -0.24
C ARG A 247 -3.43 21.68 0.48
N LEU A 248 -3.33 22.42 1.59
CA LEU A 248 -4.53 23.02 2.17
C LEU A 248 -4.97 24.23 1.33
N LEU A 249 -6.18 24.14 0.78
CA LEU A 249 -6.72 25.08 -0.20
C LEU A 249 -7.36 26.33 0.41
N SER A 250 -7.55 26.37 1.73
CA SER A 250 -8.09 27.56 2.43
C SER A 250 -9.39 28.11 1.81
N GLY A 251 -10.29 27.21 1.41
CA GLY A 251 -11.62 27.52 0.88
C GLY A 251 -11.69 27.92 -0.60
N ILE A 252 -10.56 28.00 -1.33
CA ILE A 252 -10.62 28.41 -2.75
C ILE A 252 -11.33 27.37 -3.64
N ALA A 253 -11.34 26.09 -3.22
CA ALA A 253 -12.11 25.04 -3.90
C ALA A 253 -13.62 25.32 -3.87
N ASP A 254 -14.13 25.92 -2.77
CA ASP A 254 -15.55 26.25 -2.63
C ASP A 254 -15.97 27.39 -3.58
N LEU A 255 -15.06 28.33 -3.84
CA LEU A 255 -15.25 29.45 -4.77
C LEU A 255 -15.21 29.05 -6.25
N ALA A 256 -14.58 27.92 -6.57
CA ALA A 256 -14.43 27.44 -7.94
C ALA A 256 -15.71 26.74 -8.45
N ALA A 257 -16.10 27.01 -9.69
CA ALA A 257 -17.18 26.30 -10.37
C ALA A 257 -16.75 24.89 -10.80
N ALA A 258 -15.48 24.70 -11.12
CA ALA A 258 -14.88 23.39 -11.32
C ALA A 258 -13.45 23.34 -10.77
N VAL A 259 -13.03 22.15 -10.35
CA VAL A 259 -11.66 21.89 -9.86
C VAL A 259 -11.14 20.63 -10.53
N LEU A 260 -9.99 20.76 -11.19
CA LEU A 260 -9.22 19.66 -11.78
C LEU A 260 -7.94 19.47 -10.97
N TYR A 261 -7.78 18.30 -10.35
CA TYR A 261 -6.49 17.89 -9.78
C TYR A 261 -5.64 17.30 -10.90
N ALA A 262 -4.59 18.04 -11.30
CA ALA A 262 -3.70 17.64 -12.37
C ALA A 262 -2.48 16.86 -11.87
N GLY A 263 -2.10 17.00 -10.59
CA GLY A 263 -0.85 16.46 -10.08
C GLY A 263 0.33 17.07 -10.83
N LEU A 264 1.20 16.21 -11.37
CA LEU A 264 2.36 16.59 -12.18
C LEU A 264 2.32 15.86 -13.55
N PRO A 265 1.54 16.36 -14.52
CA PRO A 265 1.34 15.69 -15.82
C PRO A 265 2.48 15.94 -16.83
N CYS A 266 3.47 16.74 -16.46
CA CYS A 266 4.67 17.10 -17.22
C CYS A 266 4.43 17.62 -18.65
N GLU A 267 5.34 17.36 -19.60
CA GLU A 267 5.44 18.07 -20.89
C GLU A 267 4.15 18.10 -21.72
N LEU A 268 3.43 16.97 -21.80
CA LEU A 268 2.16 16.88 -22.54
C LEU A 268 0.94 17.21 -21.66
N GLY A 269 1.17 17.69 -20.45
CA GLY A 269 0.14 18.01 -19.48
C GLY A 269 -0.76 19.17 -19.89
N GLY A 270 -0.22 20.20 -20.55
CA GLY A 270 -1.05 21.31 -21.04
C GLY A 270 -2.08 20.85 -22.08
N GLU A 271 -1.69 19.94 -22.97
CA GLU A 271 -2.61 19.32 -23.95
C GLU A 271 -3.67 18.45 -23.26
N ALA A 272 -3.25 17.60 -22.32
CA ALA A 272 -4.16 16.75 -21.56
C ALA A 272 -5.18 17.57 -20.74
N ILE A 273 -4.73 18.63 -20.08
CA ILE A 273 -5.60 19.52 -19.31
C ILE A 273 -6.58 20.23 -20.25
N SER A 274 -6.09 20.78 -21.37
CA SER A 274 -6.94 21.41 -22.38
C SER A 274 -7.98 20.43 -22.93
N SER A 275 -7.58 19.20 -23.26
CA SER A 275 -8.48 18.18 -23.82
C SER A 275 -9.58 17.77 -22.83
N VAL A 276 -9.26 17.67 -21.54
CA VAL A 276 -10.26 17.43 -20.50
C VAL A 276 -11.18 18.64 -20.36
N LEU A 277 -10.64 19.84 -20.13
CA LEU A 277 -11.46 21.03 -19.85
C LEU A 277 -12.40 21.40 -21.01
N PHE A 278 -12.01 21.18 -22.27
CA PHE A 278 -12.86 21.37 -23.44
C PHE A 278 -13.68 20.14 -23.86
N GLY A 279 -13.53 19.01 -23.16
CA GLY A 279 -14.37 17.83 -23.36
C GLY A 279 -14.01 16.91 -24.52
N SER A 280 -12.90 17.14 -25.23
CA SER A 280 -12.40 16.17 -26.21
C SER A 280 -11.85 14.90 -25.53
N THR A 281 -11.60 14.96 -24.22
CA THR A 281 -11.33 13.81 -23.36
C THR A 281 -12.31 13.79 -22.19
N ASN A 282 -13.01 12.67 -21.99
CA ASN A 282 -13.80 12.45 -20.79
C ASN A 282 -12.87 12.06 -19.62
N PRO A 283 -12.83 12.83 -18.51
CA PRO A 283 -11.94 12.53 -17.39
C PRO A 283 -12.31 11.19 -16.75
N SER A 284 -11.27 10.46 -16.35
CA SER A 284 -11.42 9.11 -15.78
C SER A 284 -10.43 8.79 -14.65
N GLY A 285 -9.62 9.76 -14.25
CA GLY A 285 -8.76 9.64 -13.08
C GLY A 285 -9.60 9.55 -11.80
N LYS A 286 -9.08 8.86 -10.78
CA LYS A 286 -9.61 8.84 -9.42
C LYS A 286 -8.45 9.14 -8.47
N LEU A 287 -8.70 9.87 -7.38
CA LEU A 287 -7.65 10.23 -6.43
C LEU A 287 -7.00 8.98 -5.82
N PRO A 288 -5.67 8.83 -5.88
CA PRO A 288 -4.96 7.74 -5.21
C PRO A 288 -4.69 8.02 -3.73
N LEU A 289 -5.17 9.15 -3.22
CA LEU A 289 -4.98 9.64 -1.86
C LEU A 289 -6.24 10.33 -1.35
N THR A 290 -6.30 10.61 -0.04
CA THR A 290 -7.33 11.49 0.52
C THR A 290 -6.77 12.91 0.59
N TYR A 291 -7.51 13.88 0.05
CA TYR A 291 -7.11 15.27 0.00
C TYR A 291 -7.55 15.98 1.30
N PRO A 292 -6.62 16.44 2.15
CA PRO A 292 -6.94 16.95 3.47
C PRO A 292 -7.61 18.33 3.40
N LYS A 293 -8.44 18.66 4.40
CA LYS A 293 -9.15 19.93 4.49
C LYS A 293 -8.63 20.88 5.55
N SER A 294 -8.06 20.36 6.64
CA SER A 294 -7.55 21.14 7.76
C SER A 294 -6.15 20.68 8.19
N THR A 295 -5.51 21.51 9.02
CA THR A 295 -4.21 21.24 9.63
C THR A 295 -4.26 20.22 10.78
N ASP A 296 -5.46 19.75 11.16
CA ASP A 296 -5.60 18.73 12.20
C ASP A 296 -4.77 17.50 11.85
N GLN A 297 -3.99 17.01 12.81
CA GLN A 297 -3.11 15.86 12.60
C GLN A 297 -3.86 14.63 12.07
N VAL A 298 -5.10 14.43 12.53
CA VAL A 298 -5.95 13.33 12.04
C VAL A 298 -6.32 13.53 10.56
N ASN A 299 -6.57 14.77 10.13
CA ASN A 299 -6.87 15.13 8.75
C ASN A 299 -5.65 14.91 7.85
N LEU A 300 -4.51 15.50 8.22
CA LEU A 300 -3.24 15.34 7.49
C LEU A 300 -2.78 13.89 7.42
N ALA A 301 -3.09 13.08 8.44
CA ALA A 301 -2.77 11.66 8.48
C ALA A 301 -3.94 10.75 8.07
N THR A 302 -5.00 11.27 7.44
CA THR A 302 -6.20 10.50 7.09
C THR A 302 -5.84 9.42 6.04
N PRO A 303 -5.85 8.13 6.42
CA PRO A 303 -5.54 7.08 5.48
C PRO A 303 -6.76 6.78 4.60
N TYR A 304 -6.53 6.29 3.39
CA TYR A 304 -7.60 5.91 2.46
C TYR A 304 -8.57 4.85 3.02
N TYR A 305 -8.06 3.98 3.89
CA TYR A 305 -8.80 2.86 4.45
C TYR A 305 -9.74 3.25 5.58
N GLY A 306 -9.64 4.50 6.08
CA GLY A 306 -10.41 5.00 7.23
C GLY A 306 -10.08 4.28 8.54
N ARG A 307 -9.97 5.02 9.65
CA ARG A 307 -9.74 4.43 10.98
C ARG A 307 -11.04 4.28 11.73
N ILE A 308 -11.27 3.13 12.36
CA ILE A 308 -12.36 2.99 13.33
C ILE A 308 -12.07 3.91 14.52
N GLY A 309 -13.05 4.72 14.92
CA GLY A 309 -12.94 5.62 16.09
C GLY A 309 -12.07 6.86 15.88
N GLY A 310 -11.62 7.14 14.65
CA GLY A 310 -10.86 8.35 14.32
C GLY A 310 -11.78 9.53 14.02
N ASN A 311 -12.19 10.27 15.04
CA ASN A 311 -12.98 11.50 14.89
C ASN A 311 -12.09 12.74 15.00
N CYS A 312 -12.48 13.79 14.29
CA CYS A 312 -11.98 15.14 14.48
C CYS A 312 -12.93 15.95 15.38
N VAL A 313 -12.45 17.08 15.90
CA VAL A 313 -13.30 18.06 16.60
C VAL A 313 -13.33 19.33 15.76
N VAL A 314 -14.51 19.66 15.23
CA VAL A 314 -14.71 20.88 14.44
C VAL A 314 -15.65 21.79 15.20
N GLY A 315 -15.18 22.98 15.59
CA GLY A 315 -15.98 23.93 16.38
C GLY A 315 -16.46 23.38 17.73
N GLY A 316 -15.71 22.45 18.34
CA GLY A 316 -16.08 21.80 19.61
C GLY A 316 -16.99 20.58 19.47
N VAL A 317 -17.38 20.18 18.25
CA VAL A 317 -18.23 18.99 18.01
C VAL A 317 -17.40 17.86 17.41
N THR A 318 -17.49 16.68 18.04
CA THR A 318 -16.89 15.45 17.52
C THR A 318 -17.58 15.01 16.23
N THR A 319 -16.82 14.90 15.14
CA THR A 319 -17.32 14.54 13.81
C THR A 319 -16.31 13.68 13.05
N ASN A 320 -16.73 13.06 11.96
CA ASN A 320 -15.77 12.48 11.00
C ASN A 320 -14.89 13.60 10.44
N CYS A 321 -13.60 13.32 10.28
CA CYS A 321 -12.65 14.31 9.79
C CYS A 321 -13.07 14.84 8.40
N PRO A 322 -13.30 16.16 8.26
CA PRO A 322 -13.69 16.71 6.98
C PRO A 322 -12.50 16.62 6.02
N VAL A 323 -12.71 16.15 4.81
CA VAL A 323 -11.68 16.12 3.75
C VAL A 323 -12.20 16.91 2.56
N GLU A 324 -11.32 17.43 1.71
CA GLU A 324 -11.79 18.08 0.48
C GLU A 324 -12.34 17.01 -0.46
N TRP A 325 -11.58 15.93 -0.64
CA TRP A 325 -11.98 14.79 -1.46
C TRP A 325 -11.38 13.49 -0.91
N HIS A 326 -12.17 12.42 -0.90
CA HIS A 326 -11.71 11.11 -0.47
C HIS A 326 -10.85 10.42 -1.52
N PHE A 327 -10.01 9.47 -1.08
CA PHE A 327 -9.46 8.43 -1.95
C PHE A 327 -10.53 7.85 -2.86
N GLY A 328 -10.21 7.63 -4.13
CA GLY A 328 -11.10 7.06 -5.13
C GLY A 328 -12.16 8.04 -5.66
N HIS A 329 -12.22 9.29 -5.18
CA HIS A 329 -13.07 10.33 -5.74
C HIS A 329 -12.57 10.76 -7.13
N GLY A 330 -13.49 11.06 -8.04
CA GLY A 330 -13.20 11.52 -9.39
C GLY A 330 -14.43 11.43 -10.29
N LEU A 331 -14.82 12.55 -10.87
CA LEU A 331 -15.98 12.73 -11.72
C LEU A 331 -15.66 12.39 -13.18
N SER A 332 -16.71 12.16 -13.94
CA SER A 332 -16.70 11.94 -15.39
C SER A 332 -17.77 12.83 -16.03
N TYR A 333 -17.68 13.09 -17.34
CA TYR A 333 -18.77 13.70 -18.11
C TYR A 333 -19.93 12.74 -18.40
N THR A 334 -19.80 11.47 -17.95
CA THR A 334 -20.90 10.52 -17.91
C THR A 334 -21.11 9.98 -16.50
N SER A 335 -22.18 9.21 -16.29
CA SER A 335 -22.49 8.56 -15.02
C SER A 335 -22.41 7.03 -15.14
N PHE A 336 -22.01 6.38 -14.06
CA PHE A 336 -21.91 4.92 -14.00
C PHE A 336 -22.83 4.33 -12.93
N GLY A 337 -23.79 3.52 -13.38
CA GLY A 337 -24.67 2.72 -12.55
C GLY A 337 -24.01 1.39 -12.17
N TYR A 338 -24.23 0.96 -10.93
CA TYR A 338 -23.72 -0.30 -10.40
C TYR A 338 -24.91 -1.11 -9.91
N SER A 339 -25.01 -2.35 -10.36
CA SER A 339 -26.14 -3.23 -10.02
C SER A 339 -25.71 -4.69 -9.95
N ASN A 340 -26.64 -5.55 -9.52
CA ASN A 340 -26.48 -7.01 -9.55
C ASN A 340 -25.18 -7.53 -8.90
N VAL A 341 -24.78 -6.93 -7.77
CA VAL A 341 -23.62 -7.40 -7.01
C VAL A 341 -23.94 -8.78 -6.44
N ARG A 342 -23.13 -9.78 -6.81
CA ARG A 342 -23.32 -11.18 -6.42
C ARG A 342 -22.02 -11.86 -6.07
N LEU A 343 -22.09 -12.85 -5.19
CA LEU A 343 -20.97 -13.69 -4.78
C LEU A 343 -21.25 -15.12 -5.20
N THR A 344 -20.24 -15.82 -5.73
CA THR A 344 -20.38 -17.25 -6.04
C THR A 344 -20.48 -18.12 -4.79
N ALA A 345 -19.90 -17.67 -3.67
CA ALA A 345 -20.03 -18.31 -2.37
C ALA A 345 -20.06 -17.27 -1.24
N THR A 346 -20.94 -17.46 -0.25
CA THR A 346 -21.10 -16.60 0.94
C THR A 346 -20.66 -17.29 2.23
N SER A 347 -20.31 -18.58 2.18
CA SER A 347 -19.79 -19.36 3.31
C SER A 347 -18.51 -20.05 2.87
N LEU A 348 -17.38 -19.42 3.15
CA LEU A 348 -16.05 -19.91 2.79
C LEU A 348 -15.43 -20.74 3.91
N THR A 349 -14.60 -21.70 3.54
CA THR A 349 -13.86 -22.60 4.43
C THR A 349 -12.46 -22.82 3.85
N PRO A 350 -11.53 -23.48 4.57
CA PRO A 350 -10.25 -23.84 3.96
C PRO A 350 -10.36 -24.72 2.71
N SER A 351 -11.42 -25.51 2.56
CA SER A 351 -11.67 -26.33 1.36
C SER A 351 -12.40 -25.56 0.25
N LEU A 352 -13.23 -24.58 0.60
CA LEU A 352 -13.85 -23.63 -0.32
C LEU A 352 -13.29 -22.23 -0.02
N ASN A 353 -12.05 -22.01 -0.44
CA ASN A 353 -11.26 -20.85 -0.03
C ASN A 353 -11.31 -19.68 -1.01
N GLN A 354 -12.35 -19.62 -1.85
CA GLN A 354 -12.47 -18.58 -2.86
C GLN A 354 -13.94 -18.20 -3.07
N THR A 355 -14.17 -16.90 -3.30
CA THR A 355 -15.44 -16.39 -3.85
C THR A 355 -15.14 -15.42 -4.98
N VAL A 356 -16.02 -15.37 -5.98
CA VAL A 356 -15.97 -14.36 -7.04
C VAL A 356 -17.07 -13.35 -6.77
N VAL A 357 -16.67 -12.09 -6.58
CA VAL A 357 -17.59 -10.95 -6.50
C VAL A 357 -17.78 -10.40 -7.89
N THR A 358 -18.99 -10.47 -8.43
CA THR A 358 -19.33 -9.86 -9.72
C THR A 358 -20.26 -8.68 -9.51
N VAL A 359 -19.98 -7.57 -10.20
CA VAL A 359 -20.85 -6.38 -10.26
C VAL A 359 -21.12 -6.03 -11.72
N THR A 360 -22.37 -5.71 -12.06
CA THR A 360 -22.71 -5.16 -13.36
C THR A 360 -22.50 -3.65 -13.33
N VAL A 361 -21.69 -3.13 -14.26
CA VAL A 361 -21.42 -1.70 -14.42
C VAL A 361 -22.03 -1.23 -15.73
N THR A 362 -22.83 -0.18 -15.67
CA THR A 362 -23.54 0.40 -16.82
C THR A 362 -23.15 1.86 -16.98
N ASN A 363 -22.79 2.28 -18.19
CA ASN A 363 -22.73 3.71 -18.51
C ASN A 363 -24.17 4.23 -18.68
N ALA A 364 -24.61 5.01 -17.71
CA ALA A 364 -25.97 5.53 -17.63
C ALA A 364 -26.11 6.97 -18.16
N GLY A 365 -25.03 7.57 -18.66
CA GLY A 365 -25.06 8.89 -19.28
C GLY A 365 -25.02 8.83 -20.80
N THR A 366 -24.65 9.96 -21.42
CA THR A 366 -24.79 10.21 -22.86
C THR A 366 -23.48 10.23 -23.63
N THR A 367 -22.34 10.10 -22.95
CA THR A 367 -21.02 10.05 -23.59
C THR A 367 -20.24 8.81 -23.17
N THR A 368 -19.36 8.32 -24.04
CA THR A 368 -18.42 7.24 -23.71
C THR A 368 -17.52 7.68 -22.56
N GLY A 369 -17.24 6.77 -21.62
CA GLY A 369 -16.37 7.06 -20.49
C GLY A 369 -15.69 5.82 -19.94
N LYS A 370 -14.68 6.06 -19.11
CA LYS A 370 -13.92 5.01 -18.42
C LYS A 370 -14.17 5.10 -16.91
N GLU A 371 -14.53 3.97 -16.28
CA GLU A 371 -14.77 3.89 -14.84
C GLU A 371 -13.76 2.95 -14.17
N SER A 372 -13.15 3.41 -13.09
CA SER A 372 -12.31 2.58 -12.23
C SER A 372 -13.19 1.91 -11.17
N VAL A 373 -13.45 0.62 -11.34
CA VAL A 373 -14.28 -0.20 -10.46
C VAL A 373 -13.44 -0.65 -9.27
N LEU A 374 -13.69 -0.08 -8.10
CA LEU A 374 -12.95 -0.35 -6.87
C LEU A 374 -13.70 -1.35 -5.97
N LEU A 375 -13.02 -2.42 -5.54
CA LEU A 375 -13.53 -3.41 -4.59
C LEU A 375 -12.74 -3.37 -3.27
N PHE A 376 -13.45 -3.07 -2.20
CA PHE A 376 -12.91 -3.02 -0.85
C PHE A 376 -13.45 -4.18 0.00
N VAL A 377 -12.67 -4.58 1.02
CA VAL A 377 -13.04 -5.59 2.01
C VAL A 377 -12.88 -5.03 3.42
N SER A 378 -13.91 -5.19 4.25
CA SER A 378 -13.86 -4.96 5.69
C SER A 378 -13.75 -6.30 6.42
N ALA A 379 -12.74 -6.42 7.28
CA ALA A 379 -12.47 -7.64 8.04
C ALA A 379 -13.14 -7.60 9.43
N PRO A 380 -13.46 -8.76 10.02
CA PRO A 380 -13.98 -8.80 11.39
C PRO A 380 -12.91 -8.37 12.40
N GLY A 381 -13.24 -7.40 13.26
CA GLY A 381 -12.40 -6.98 14.39
C GLY A 381 -11.07 -6.30 14.01
N GLY A 382 -10.96 -5.71 12.82
CA GLY A 382 -9.79 -4.94 12.37
C GLY A 382 -9.89 -3.44 12.68
N PRO A 383 -8.76 -2.71 12.79
CA PRO A 383 -8.76 -1.25 13.02
C PRO A 383 -9.11 -0.42 11.78
N GLU A 384 -9.04 -1.01 10.58
CA GLU A 384 -9.41 -0.36 9.32
C GLU A 384 -10.92 -0.52 9.05
N THR A 385 -11.58 0.54 8.57
CA THR A 385 -13.01 0.42 8.21
C THR A 385 -13.19 -0.41 6.94
N ARG A 386 -12.22 -0.37 6.01
CA ARG A 386 -12.14 -1.22 4.79
C ARG A 386 -10.78 -1.11 4.14
N LEU A 387 -10.36 -2.10 3.36
CA LEU A 387 -9.13 -2.06 2.57
C LEU A 387 -9.42 -2.34 1.09
N LEU A 388 -8.85 -1.55 0.19
CA LEU A 388 -8.90 -1.82 -1.26
C LEU A 388 -8.17 -3.15 -1.52
N LYS A 389 -8.81 -4.08 -2.21
CA LYS A 389 -8.24 -5.40 -2.53
C LYS A 389 -8.02 -5.59 -4.02
N LYS A 390 -8.98 -5.15 -4.84
CA LYS A 390 -8.93 -5.27 -6.29
C LYS A 390 -9.51 -4.00 -6.91
N TYR A 391 -9.05 -3.71 -8.12
CA TYR A 391 -9.69 -2.74 -8.99
C TYR A 391 -9.48 -3.14 -10.45
N THR A 392 -10.33 -2.62 -11.32
CA THR A 392 -10.13 -2.67 -12.77
C THR A 392 -10.72 -1.42 -13.41
N LYS A 393 -10.31 -1.10 -14.64
CA LYS A 393 -10.85 0.04 -15.39
C LYS A 393 -11.58 -0.47 -16.63
N VAL A 394 -12.84 -0.07 -16.79
CA VAL A 394 -13.68 -0.45 -17.93
C VAL A 394 -14.03 0.77 -18.74
N GLU A 395 -14.03 0.63 -20.07
CA GLU A 395 -14.55 1.64 -21.00
C GLU A 395 -15.92 1.20 -21.50
N LEU A 396 -16.90 2.11 -21.45
CA LEU A 396 -18.27 1.81 -21.80
C LEU A 396 -18.86 2.94 -22.64
N THR A 397 -19.50 2.60 -23.75
CA THR A 397 -20.33 3.53 -24.55
C THR A 397 -21.67 3.79 -23.84
N PRO A 398 -22.42 4.85 -24.17
CA PRO A 398 -23.73 5.12 -23.57
C PRO A 398 -24.68 3.91 -23.60
N GLY A 399 -25.29 3.59 -22.46
CA GLY A 399 -26.21 2.44 -22.30
C GLY A 399 -25.52 1.06 -22.22
N GLN A 400 -24.22 0.97 -22.51
CA GLN A 400 -23.50 -0.30 -22.43
C GLN A 400 -23.36 -0.77 -20.98
N SER A 401 -23.56 -2.06 -20.77
CA SER A 401 -23.36 -2.74 -19.48
C SER A 401 -22.33 -3.84 -19.62
N THR A 402 -21.52 -4.06 -18.58
CA THR A 402 -20.58 -5.17 -18.50
C THR A 402 -20.51 -5.75 -17.10
N ASP A 403 -20.30 -7.06 -16.98
CA ASP A 403 -20.07 -7.74 -15.72
C ASP A 403 -18.58 -7.72 -15.38
N VAL A 404 -18.25 -7.27 -14.16
CA VAL A 404 -16.89 -7.16 -13.67
C VAL A 404 -16.65 -8.14 -12.54
N PRO A 405 -15.93 -9.26 -12.77
CA PRO A 405 -15.63 -10.26 -11.76
C PRO A 405 -14.32 -9.97 -11.01
N PHE A 406 -14.34 -10.14 -9.70
CA PHE A 406 -13.18 -10.09 -8.82
C PHE A 406 -13.08 -11.37 -7.99
N THR A 407 -11.97 -12.09 -8.14
CA THR A 407 -11.66 -13.23 -7.28
C THR A 407 -11.09 -12.76 -5.95
N LEU A 408 -11.64 -13.27 -4.84
CA LEU A 408 -11.10 -13.09 -3.49
C LEU A 408 -10.68 -14.43 -2.88
N THR A 409 -9.46 -14.48 -2.35
CA THR A 409 -8.89 -15.60 -1.58
C THR A 409 -8.43 -15.14 -0.18
N PRO A 410 -8.08 -16.05 0.75
CA PRO A 410 -7.50 -15.69 2.05
C PRO A 410 -6.29 -14.75 1.98
N ASP A 411 -5.53 -14.72 0.89
CA ASP A 411 -4.42 -13.78 0.74
C ASP A 411 -4.90 -12.33 0.56
N ASP A 412 -6.10 -12.16 0.01
CA ASP A 412 -6.74 -10.85 -0.16
C ASP A 412 -7.32 -10.36 1.17
N PHE A 413 -8.12 -11.19 1.86
CA PHE A 413 -8.86 -10.76 3.07
C PHE A 413 -8.17 -11.10 4.41
N GLY A 414 -7.08 -11.87 4.39
CA GLY A 414 -6.28 -12.19 5.57
C GLY A 414 -5.36 -11.06 6.02
N LYS A 415 -4.87 -11.17 7.25
CA LYS A 415 -3.91 -10.26 7.89
C LYS A 415 -2.61 -10.98 8.21
N TYR A 416 -1.50 -10.25 8.25
CA TYR A 416 -0.24 -10.82 8.71
C TYR A 416 -0.32 -11.15 10.20
N VAL A 417 0.11 -12.35 10.58
CA VAL A 417 0.01 -12.85 11.97
C VAL A 417 1.36 -13.27 12.57
N ASN A 418 2.40 -13.38 11.76
CA ASN A 418 3.71 -13.79 12.24
C ASN A 418 4.45 -12.62 12.89
N GLU A 419 5.37 -12.95 13.80
CA GLU A 419 6.32 -11.99 14.34
C GLU A 419 7.25 -11.47 13.24
N ILE A 420 7.65 -10.20 13.34
CA ILE A 420 8.61 -9.58 12.43
C ILE A 420 9.90 -10.42 12.42
N GLY A 421 10.36 -10.80 11.23
CA GLY A 421 11.55 -11.63 11.05
C GLY A 421 11.29 -13.14 10.95
N GLN A 422 10.07 -13.61 11.21
CA GLN A 422 9.67 -15.03 11.11
C GLN A 422 8.91 -15.34 9.80
N GLY A 423 9.25 -14.63 8.72
CA GLY A 423 8.60 -14.74 7.39
C GLY A 423 7.46 -13.73 7.19
N LEU A 424 6.58 -14.01 6.23
CA LEU A 424 5.34 -13.26 5.99
C LEU A 424 4.22 -14.27 5.77
N ARG A 425 3.39 -14.48 6.79
CA ARG A 425 2.24 -15.40 6.76
C ARG A 425 0.96 -14.60 6.99
N LYS A 426 0.03 -14.70 6.05
CA LYS A 426 -1.33 -14.18 6.22
C LYS A 426 -2.27 -15.26 6.74
N GLU A 427 -3.15 -14.86 7.64
CA GLU A 427 -4.28 -15.67 8.09
C GLU A 427 -5.56 -14.85 8.05
N ALA A 428 -6.64 -15.49 7.59
CA ALA A 428 -7.97 -14.92 7.65
C ALA A 428 -8.62 -15.22 9.01
N THR A 429 -9.06 -14.15 9.68
CA THR A 429 -9.78 -14.26 10.95
C THR A 429 -11.17 -14.85 10.70
N ALA A 430 -11.59 -15.82 11.52
CA ALA A 430 -12.95 -16.36 11.40
C ALA A 430 -14.00 -15.28 11.67
N GLY A 431 -15.08 -15.27 10.89
CA GLY A 431 -16.15 -14.29 11.05
C GLY A 431 -16.69 -13.75 9.72
N THR A 432 -17.48 -12.69 9.83
CA THR A 432 -18.13 -12.05 8.69
C THR A 432 -17.23 -10.96 8.10
N TYR A 433 -17.04 -11.02 6.80
CA TYR A 433 -16.39 -10.00 6.00
C TYR A 433 -17.45 -9.28 5.18
N TYR A 434 -17.20 -7.99 4.92
CA TYR A 434 -18.05 -7.18 4.05
C TYR A 434 -17.28 -6.75 2.81
N VAL A 435 -17.91 -6.85 1.65
CA VAL A 435 -17.39 -6.33 0.37
C VAL A 435 -18.18 -5.10 -0.02
N SER A 436 -17.44 -4.03 -0.32
CA SER A 436 -17.96 -2.71 -0.74
C SER A 436 -17.48 -2.39 -2.15
N LEU A 437 -18.39 -1.86 -2.97
CA LEU A 437 -18.08 -1.29 -4.27
C LEU A 437 -18.18 0.24 -4.20
N LYS A 438 -17.32 0.94 -4.94
CA LYS A 438 -17.12 2.40 -4.88
C LYS A 438 -16.40 2.87 -3.61
N TYR A 439 -15.73 4.01 -3.73
CA TYR A 439 -14.90 4.59 -2.67
C TYR A 439 -15.71 5.22 -1.54
N ASP A 440 -17.01 5.44 -1.69
CA ASP A 440 -17.88 6.10 -0.71
C ASP A 440 -18.79 5.11 0.03
N THR A 441 -18.79 3.83 -0.38
CA THR A 441 -19.59 2.78 0.26
C THR A 441 -18.87 2.18 1.48
N LEU A 442 -19.48 2.34 2.66
CA LEU A 442 -19.06 1.68 3.89
C LEU A 442 -20.07 0.57 4.27
N CYS A 443 -19.60 -0.67 4.28
CA CYS A 443 -20.45 -1.84 4.55
C CYS A 443 -20.26 -2.37 5.97
N ASN A 444 -21.37 -2.63 6.66
CA ASN A 444 -21.46 -3.38 7.91
C ASN A 444 -22.79 -4.15 7.95
N ALA A 445 -23.09 -4.82 9.06
CA ALA A 445 -24.32 -5.60 9.21
C ALA A 445 -25.60 -4.79 8.95
N ALA A 446 -25.62 -3.51 9.31
CA ALA A 446 -26.77 -2.62 9.15
C ALA A 446 -26.84 -1.94 7.78
N THR A 447 -25.76 -1.93 7.00
CA THR A 447 -25.68 -1.24 5.68
C THR A 447 -25.57 -2.21 4.50
N LEU A 448 -25.91 -3.48 4.68
CA LEU A 448 -26.05 -4.43 3.57
C LEU A 448 -27.08 -3.91 2.56
N GLY A 449 -26.79 -4.05 1.27
CA GLY A 449 -27.57 -3.38 0.23
C GLY A 449 -27.09 -3.67 -1.19
N PRO A 450 -27.44 -2.81 -2.17
CA PRO A 450 -27.09 -3.03 -3.57
C PRO A 450 -25.58 -3.12 -3.82
N LEU A 451 -24.78 -2.29 -3.13
CA LEU A 451 -23.32 -2.21 -3.27
C LEU A 451 -22.54 -2.88 -2.12
N CYS A 452 -23.27 -3.48 -1.18
CA CYS A 452 -22.73 -4.12 0.01
C CYS A 452 -23.16 -5.58 0.08
N LYS A 453 -22.19 -6.49 0.08
CA LYS A 453 -22.43 -7.92 0.34
C LYS A 453 -21.56 -8.41 1.48
N ALA A 454 -21.94 -9.56 2.03
CA ALA A 454 -21.18 -10.22 3.07
C ALA A 454 -20.89 -11.67 2.70
N PHE A 455 -19.77 -12.17 3.20
CA PHE A 455 -19.47 -13.60 3.25
C PHE A 455 -18.88 -13.93 4.62
N THR A 456 -18.96 -15.19 5.01
CA THR A 456 -18.36 -15.71 6.22
C THR A 456 -17.12 -16.52 5.88
N TRP A 457 -16.06 -16.34 6.66
CA TRP A 457 -14.91 -17.24 6.67
C TRP A 457 -15.02 -18.14 7.89
N ASN A 458 -15.41 -19.39 7.65
CA ASN A 458 -15.49 -20.43 8.66
C ASN A 458 -14.17 -21.20 8.62
N SER A 459 -13.11 -20.58 9.14
CA SER A 459 -11.95 -21.37 9.53
C SER A 459 -12.42 -22.36 10.61
N PRO A 460 -11.97 -23.62 10.61
CA PRO A 460 -12.08 -24.43 11.80
C PRO A 460 -11.50 -23.60 12.93
N SER A 461 -12.36 -23.37 13.91
CA SER A 461 -12.04 -22.60 15.10
C SER A 461 -10.68 -23.05 15.63
N THR A 462 -9.79 -22.11 15.90
CA THR A 462 -8.64 -22.37 16.78
C THR A 462 -9.08 -22.60 18.23
N THR A 463 -10.37 -22.81 18.52
CA THR A 463 -10.73 -23.80 19.55
C THR A 463 -10.22 -25.15 19.07
N THR A 464 -8.94 -25.39 19.36
CA THR A 464 -8.38 -26.71 19.64
C THR A 464 -9.53 -27.68 19.89
N PRO A 465 -9.85 -28.60 18.96
CA PRO A 465 -10.74 -29.70 19.27
C PRO A 465 -9.97 -30.57 20.24
N ARG A 466 -10.03 -30.22 21.54
CA ARG A 466 -9.59 -31.06 22.63
C ARG A 466 -10.56 -32.23 22.65
N HIS A 467 -10.29 -33.24 21.83
CA HIS A 467 -11.01 -34.50 21.95
C HIS A 467 -10.40 -35.29 23.12
N GLN A 468 -10.67 -34.81 24.33
CA GLN A 468 -10.49 -35.62 25.53
C GLN A 468 -11.67 -36.61 25.55
N SER A 469 -11.41 -37.91 25.41
CA SER A 469 -12.43 -38.91 25.73
C SER A 469 -12.85 -38.67 27.18
N SER A 470 -14.12 -38.34 27.40
CA SER A 470 -14.68 -38.04 28.73
C SER A 470 -14.52 -39.22 29.71
N THR A 471 -14.32 -40.43 29.19
CA THR A 471 -14.17 -41.66 29.95
C THR A 471 -12.71 -42.06 30.24
N THR A 472 -11.73 -41.70 29.40
CA THR A 472 -10.35 -42.25 29.52
C THR A 472 -9.22 -41.23 29.60
N LYS A 473 -9.44 -39.96 29.23
CA LYS A 473 -8.49 -38.84 29.37
C LYS A 473 -7.03 -39.04 28.87
N GLN A 474 -6.80 -39.93 27.89
CA GLN A 474 -5.49 -40.12 27.24
C GLN A 474 -5.18 -39.09 26.13
N LEU A 475 -3.89 -38.89 25.82
CA LEU A 475 -3.39 -38.11 24.67
C LEU A 475 -3.50 -38.93 23.37
N ARG A 476 -4.48 -38.62 22.51
CA ARG A 476 -4.80 -39.39 21.29
C ARG A 476 -4.33 -38.71 20.00
N HIS A 477 -4.02 -39.53 18.99
CA HIS A 477 -3.63 -39.08 17.65
C HIS A 477 -4.80 -38.44 16.88
N LYS A 478 -4.54 -37.32 16.19
CA LYS A 478 -5.56 -36.42 15.60
C LYS A 478 -6.45 -37.05 14.52
N THR A 479 -5.92 -37.99 13.73
CA THR A 479 -6.63 -38.63 12.61
C THR A 479 -6.90 -40.12 12.80
N HIS A 480 -6.31 -40.73 13.84
CA HIS A 480 -6.45 -42.17 14.13
C HIS A 480 -6.72 -42.33 15.63
N ALA A 481 -7.98 -42.12 16.04
CA ALA A 481 -8.40 -41.97 17.44
C ALA A 481 -8.20 -43.22 18.33
N SER A 482 -7.83 -44.34 17.72
CA SER A 482 -7.42 -45.57 18.39
C SER A 482 -5.96 -45.55 18.86
N TYR A 483 -5.19 -44.48 18.61
CA TYR A 483 -3.75 -44.41 18.93
C TYR A 483 -3.40 -43.31 19.95
N CYS A 484 -2.49 -43.61 20.87
CA CYS A 484 -2.06 -42.80 22.01
C CYS A 484 -0.52 -42.65 22.04
N LEU A 485 -0.02 -41.53 22.55
CA LEU A 485 1.41 -41.26 22.72
C LEU A 485 1.92 -41.92 24.01
N ASP A 486 2.97 -42.73 23.92
CA ASP A 486 3.60 -43.43 25.05
C ASP A 486 5.13 -43.50 24.89
N ILE A 487 5.86 -43.70 25.98
CA ILE A 487 7.30 -43.92 26.01
C ILE A 487 7.54 -45.29 26.67
N GLY A 488 7.63 -46.36 25.87
CA GLY A 488 7.93 -47.67 26.43
C GLY A 488 8.23 -48.79 25.42
N THR A 489 9.49 -49.20 25.37
CA THR A 489 9.90 -50.63 25.33
C THR A 489 11.05 -50.82 26.32
N THR A 490 11.47 -52.07 26.61
CA THR A 490 12.44 -52.47 27.65
C THR A 490 13.82 -51.79 27.63
N THR A 491 14.10 -50.91 26.66
CA THR A 491 15.34 -50.14 26.55
C THR A 491 15.17 -48.61 26.59
N GLY A 492 13.93 -48.08 26.65
CA GLY A 492 13.67 -46.68 27.06
C GLY A 492 14.13 -45.55 26.13
N THR A 493 14.48 -45.79 24.86
CA THR A 493 15.26 -44.80 24.09
C THR A 493 14.50 -43.84 23.16
N LYS A 494 13.17 -43.97 22.91
CA LYS A 494 12.41 -43.07 22.00
C LYS A 494 10.90 -42.96 22.36
N PRO A 495 10.22 -41.84 22.07
CA PRO A 495 8.75 -41.75 22.15
C PRO A 495 8.07 -42.44 20.95
N HIS A 496 6.95 -43.13 21.20
CA HIS A 496 6.21 -43.94 20.23
C HIS A 496 4.69 -43.67 20.28
N LEU A 497 3.98 -44.00 19.20
CA LEU A 497 2.51 -43.96 19.10
C LEU A 497 1.96 -45.39 19.05
N TRP A 498 1.10 -45.76 20.00
CA TRP A 498 0.56 -47.12 20.19
C TRP A 498 -0.96 -47.13 20.12
N GLN A 499 -1.61 -48.29 20.03
CA GLN A 499 -3.07 -48.37 20.12
C GLN A 499 -3.51 -48.16 21.60
N CYS A 500 -4.43 -47.23 21.84
CA CYS A 500 -4.89 -46.83 23.18
C CYS A 500 -5.54 -48.01 23.93
N LEU A 501 -5.08 -48.29 25.16
CA LEU A 501 -5.69 -49.27 26.07
C LEU A 501 -6.80 -48.63 26.92
N ALA A 502 -7.81 -49.41 27.33
CA ALA A 502 -8.83 -48.94 28.27
C ALA A 502 -8.26 -48.83 29.69
N SER A 503 -8.39 -47.66 30.34
CA SER A 503 -7.93 -47.43 31.73
C SER A 503 -9.05 -46.90 32.60
N THR A 504 -9.18 -47.42 33.83
CA THR A 504 -10.21 -47.07 34.82
C THR A 504 -9.64 -46.41 36.10
N ARG A 505 -8.35 -46.03 36.14
CA ARG A 505 -7.73 -45.53 37.39
C ARG A 505 -7.96 -44.04 37.66
N PRO A 506 -8.30 -43.65 38.90
CA PRO A 506 -8.62 -42.27 39.27
C PRO A 506 -7.41 -41.32 39.38
N ASP A 507 -6.16 -41.79 39.38
CA ASP A 507 -5.00 -40.95 39.74
C ASP A 507 -4.40 -40.15 38.57
N VAL A 508 -4.98 -40.29 37.37
CA VAL A 508 -4.50 -39.65 36.12
C VAL A 508 -4.91 -38.17 36.00
N LYS A 509 -5.55 -37.61 37.05
CA LYS A 509 -6.07 -36.22 37.07
C LYS A 509 -5.00 -35.15 36.92
N ASN A 510 -3.75 -35.45 37.28
CA ASN A 510 -2.68 -34.47 37.47
C ASN A 510 -1.65 -34.41 36.34
N GLN A 511 -1.91 -35.03 35.19
CA GLN A 511 -0.98 -35.01 34.05
C GLN A 511 -1.65 -34.34 32.85
N GLN A 512 -1.82 -33.02 32.93
CA GLN A 512 -2.17 -32.18 31.78
C GLN A 512 -0.96 -31.35 31.39
N LEU A 513 -0.33 -31.73 30.29
CA LEU A 513 0.77 -30.99 29.68
C LEU A 513 0.36 -30.51 28.29
N THR A 514 0.56 -29.23 28.00
CA THR A 514 0.39 -28.69 26.65
C THR A 514 1.74 -28.67 25.96
N LEU A 515 1.84 -29.32 24.80
CA LEU A 515 3.03 -29.31 23.96
C LEU A 515 3.08 -27.97 23.21
N VAL A 516 4.09 -27.15 23.49
CA VAL A 516 4.13 -25.76 22.97
C VAL A 516 4.89 -25.65 21.64
N SER A 517 5.73 -26.65 21.28
CA SER A 517 6.35 -26.81 19.94
C SER A 517 7.02 -28.20 19.81
N PRO A 518 7.03 -28.83 18.61
CA PRO A 518 8.31 -28.99 17.92
C PRO A 518 8.23 -28.77 16.40
N SER A 519 9.37 -28.49 15.75
CA SER A 519 9.56 -28.80 14.33
C SER A 519 9.75 -30.32 14.16
N LEU A 520 8.71 -31.02 13.70
CA LEU A 520 8.72 -32.46 13.41
C LEU A 520 8.76 -32.67 11.89
N ASP A 521 9.87 -33.19 11.35
CA ASP A 521 10.12 -33.19 9.89
C ASP A 521 10.25 -34.55 9.20
N ARG A 522 10.04 -35.72 9.85
CA ARG A 522 10.09 -37.02 9.13
C ARG A 522 9.14 -38.12 9.63
N VAL A 523 8.54 -38.83 8.66
CA VAL A 523 7.82 -40.12 8.79
C VAL A 523 8.77 -41.27 8.44
N VAL A 524 8.83 -42.33 9.25
CA VAL A 524 9.57 -43.57 8.93
C VAL A 524 8.61 -44.77 8.99
N THR A 525 8.63 -45.61 7.97
CA THR A 525 7.85 -46.86 7.86
C THR A 525 8.63 -48.04 8.45
N ASN A 526 7.99 -48.86 9.30
CA ASN A 526 8.52 -50.11 9.87
C ASN A 526 7.67 -51.28 9.36
N THR A 527 8.30 -52.39 8.97
CA THR A 527 7.65 -53.57 8.36
C THR A 527 6.77 -54.41 9.29
N ALA A 528 6.73 -54.14 10.60
CA ALA A 528 5.78 -54.78 11.52
C ALA A 528 4.48 -53.98 11.73
N PHE A 529 4.51 -52.65 11.60
CA PHE A 529 3.38 -51.76 11.86
C PHE A 529 3.57 -50.46 11.07
N ASP A 530 2.70 -50.21 10.09
CA ASP A 530 3.02 -49.46 8.86
C ASP A 530 3.67 -48.06 8.98
N ARG A 531 3.54 -47.23 10.04
CA ARG A 531 4.24 -45.89 10.15
C ARG A 531 4.48 -45.35 11.58
N VAL A 532 5.63 -44.70 11.83
CA VAL A 532 6.01 -43.98 13.08
C VAL A 532 6.61 -42.58 12.78
N LEU A 533 6.38 -41.58 13.66
CA LEU A 533 6.97 -40.22 13.62
C LEU A 533 7.99 -40.03 14.75
N THR A 534 9.10 -39.32 14.53
CA THR A 534 10.16 -39.10 15.56
C THR A 534 10.77 -37.70 15.47
N ALA A 535 11.12 -37.09 16.61
CA ALA A 535 11.88 -35.82 16.67
C ALA A 535 13.40 -36.07 16.50
N MET A 536 14.13 -35.16 15.84
CA MET A 536 15.59 -35.25 15.70
C MET A 536 16.31 -34.04 16.30
N GLY A 537 17.47 -34.31 16.92
CA GLY A 537 18.53 -33.33 17.19
C GLY A 537 18.30 -32.39 18.36
N GLY A 538 18.54 -32.84 19.59
CA GLY A 538 18.74 -31.98 20.78
C GLY A 538 17.66 -30.94 21.11
N ALA A 539 16.52 -30.98 20.42
CA ALA A 539 15.46 -30.00 20.50
C ALA A 539 14.82 -30.03 21.88
N THR A 540 14.58 -28.84 22.43
CA THR A 540 13.96 -28.68 23.74
C THR A 540 12.46 -28.87 23.60
N VAL A 541 11.89 -29.80 24.36
CA VAL A 541 10.44 -30.02 24.39
C VAL A 541 9.91 -29.31 25.63
N ALA A 542 9.13 -28.24 25.42
CA ALA A 542 8.58 -27.45 26.50
C ALA A 542 7.20 -28.00 26.91
N PHE A 543 7.01 -28.17 28.21
CA PHE A 543 5.74 -28.54 28.81
C PHE A 543 5.35 -27.52 29.88
N GLN A 544 4.09 -27.10 29.90
CA GLN A 544 3.54 -26.22 30.95
C GLN A 544 2.42 -26.94 31.68
N SER A 545 2.48 -26.95 33.02
CA SER A 545 1.41 -27.43 33.90
C SER A 545 0.28 -26.41 33.97
N LEU A 546 -0.97 -26.87 34.06
CA LEU A 546 -2.17 -26.02 34.06
C LEU A 546 -2.60 -25.51 35.45
N VAL A 547 -1.74 -25.60 36.47
CA VAL A 547 -2.01 -24.98 37.77
C VAL A 547 -1.44 -23.56 37.78
N ALA A 548 -2.31 -22.57 37.99
CA ALA A 548 -1.93 -21.16 38.08
C ALA A 548 -0.84 -20.97 39.15
N SER A 549 0.21 -20.22 38.79
CA SER A 549 1.42 -19.89 39.58
C SER A 549 2.60 -20.88 39.57
N SER A 550 2.68 -21.87 38.66
CA SER A 550 3.89 -22.68 38.48
C SER A 550 4.79 -22.17 37.35
N ALA A 551 6.10 -22.09 37.59
CA ALA A 551 7.10 -21.68 36.59
C ALA A 551 7.17 -22.70 35.44
N MET A 552 7.39 -22.22 34.21
CA MET A 552 7.56 -23.07 33.03
C MET A 552 8.75 -24.01 33.23
N GLN A 553 8.54 -25.32 33.12
CA GLN A 553 9.62 -26.30 33.20
C GLN A 553 10.09 -26.67 31.80
N LEU A 554 11.30 -26.24 31.47
CA LEU A 554 11.94 -26.57 30.21
C LEU A 554 12.66 -27.90 30.36
N TRP A 555 12.37 -28.85 29.46
CA TRP A 555 12.94 -30.18 29.49
C TRP A 555 13.80 -30.39 28.25
N ARG A 556 15.01 -30.92 28.44
CA ARG A 556 15.96 -31.18 27.37
C ARG A 556 16.43 -32.62 27.45
N LEU A 557 16.65 -33.24 26.29
CA LEU A 557 17.43 -34.47 26.22
C LEU A 557 18.89 -34.13 26.54
N ASP A 558 19.45 -34.76 27.56
CA ASP A 558 20.86 -34.65 27.86
C ASP A 558 21.72 -35.54 26.92
N SER A 559 23.04 -35.48 27.07
CA SER A 559 23.97 -36.31 26.30
C SER A 559 23.81 -37.82 26.54
N SER A 560 23.10 -38.20 27.60
CA SER A 560 22.78 -39.58 27.98
C SER A 560 21.37 -40.00 27.54
N GLN A 561 20.69 -39.16 26.74
CA GLN A 561 19.36 -39.37 26.17
C GLN A 561 18.21 -39.48 27.19
N LEU A 562 18.39 -38.89 28.38
CA LEU A 562 17.34 -38.77 29.39
C LEU A 562 16.68 -37.39 29.32
N LEU A 563 15.36 -37.34 29.47
CA LEU A 563 14.62 -36.08 29.51
C LEU A 563 14.76 -35.44 30.90
N ARG A 564 15.52 -34.35 31.00
CA ARG A 564 15.85 -33.69 32.28
C ARG A 564 15.31 -32.27 32.37
N SER A 565 14.94 -31.87 33.59
CA SER A 565 14.54 -30.50 33.89
C SER A 565 15.76 -29.59 33.83
N THR A 566 15.70 -28.54 33.02
CA THR A 566 16.80 -27.58 32.85
C THR A 566 17.05 -26.69 34.08
N GLY A 567 16.16 -26.72 35.08
CA GLY A 567 16.24 -25.91 36.31
C GLY A 567 16.49 -26.69 37.61
N ALA A 568 16.56 -28.03 37.57
CA ALA A 568 16.84 -28.86 38.75
C ALA A 568 17.79 -30.00 38.37
N THR A 569 19.01 -29.97 38.91
CA THR A 569 20.11 -30.85 38.46
C THR A 569 20.00 -32.32 38.86
N ASN A 570 18.95 -32.75 39.59
CA ASN A 570 18.81 -34.13 40.08
C ASN A 570 17.39 -34.72 39.96
N LYS A 571 16.58 -34.29 38.97
CA LYS A 571 15.23 -34.85 38.73
C LYS A 571 15.02 -35.27 37.27
N CYS A 572 14.54 -36.49 37.08
CA CYS A 572 14.13 -37.08 35.79
C CYS A 572 12.63 -37.41 35.84
N VAL A 573 11.99 -37.51 34.68
CA VAL A 573 10.65 -38.11 34.59
C VAL A 573 10.83 -39.62 34.55
N ASP A 574 10.26 -40.35 35.52
CA ASP A 574 10.32 -41.80 35.61
C ASP A 574 8.93 -42.42 35.41
N ALA A 575 8.81 -43.29 34.41
CA ALA A 575 7.64 -44.14 34.21
C ALA A 575 8.05 -45.59 34.53
N TYR A 576 8.38 -45.83 35.80
CA TYR A 576 8.82 -47.13 36.27
C TYR A 576 7.62 -48.11 36.27
N GLN A 577 7.55 -48.95 35.22
CA GLN A 577 6.70 -50.15 35.01
C GLN A 577 5.47 -49.99 34.07
N PRO A 578 5.68 -50.13 32.74
CA PRO A 578 4.65 -49.95 31.72
C PRO A 578 3.63 -51.09 31.56
N GLN A 579 3.85 -52.26 32.19
CA GLN A 579 3.03 -53.45 31.89
C GLN A 579 1.65 -53.44 32.58
N ASN A 580 1.43 -52.55 33.55
CA ASN A 580 0.24 -52.56 34.43
C ASN A 580 -0.45 -51.18 34.60
N GLY A 581 -0.12 -50.19 33.76
CA GLY A 581 -0.73 -48.85 33.83
C GLY A 581 -0.42 -48.08 35.13
N GLY A 582 0.86 -48.08 35.57
CA GLY A 582 1.33 -47.28 36.71
C GLY A 582 1.47 -45.77 36.40
N ALA A 583 1.62 -44.95 37.44
CA ALA A 583 1.76 -43.48 37.34
C ALA A 583 3.18 -43.06 36.93
N VAL A 584 3.29 -41.93 36.22
CA VAL A 584 4.57 -41.24 35.92
C VAL A 584 4.96 -40.35 37.10
N HIS A 585 6.21 -40.45 37.58
CA HIS A 585 6.77 -39.69 38.70
C HIS A 585 7.81 -38.66 38.25
#